data_AF-A0A351NUQ4-F1
#
_entry.id   AF-A0A351NUQ4-F1
#
_cell.length_a   1.000
_cell.length_b   1.000
_cell.length_c   1.000
_cell.angle_alpha   90.00
_cell.angle_beta   90.00
_cell.angle_gamma   90.00
#
_symmetry.space_group_name_H-M   'P 1'
#
loop_
_entity.id
_entity.type
_entity.pdbx_description
1 polymer ?
#
loop_
_entity_poly.entity_id
_entity_poly.type
_entity_poly.pdbx_seq_one_letter_code
_entity_poly.pdbx_strand_id
1 'polypeptide(L)'
;MNKKIYLVAQKLKAILFTVFFNRADDSKIILAKVKSNGFALEHIKNQTPTICLAAVKQNGQALQHVQMQTDDICLMAIKGSSYALQFVRQQTPEICLAAVNQHGFALRYVINQTQQLCLAAVRQNGLALLHVKNQNSEICLSAVQHRGDALRYVIKRTPIICLAAVQQNGDSLRYVRDQSPVICLAAIQQSSNSLRFVRSKSIAVCLAALEKDGTALRYIAFQTTEMCLTAVSQNGLALQYVKLEQTEDLCLTAVKANGLALAFVINKTSEICQASVAQNGIALKYVLDIHQTERLCLVAVSQNGLALRYVVKQTPKICLLAAAQDGTCLIDVIELTHANCLAAVQQNYQALIEVADQTLDICQAAVRQNSLALLLIRVQTENICHMAIKEDPFSIQYIHHQTTELCLMAVKRNGAVLQHVRQQTQAICMAAVAQTPNALNYIRDANVYSFCRDQMNIQR
;
A
#
# COMPACT_ATOMS: atom_id res chain seq x y z
N MET A 1 5.84 -43.71 57.03
CA MET A 1 5.78 -42.39 57.71
C MET A 1 5.24 -41.28 56.79
N ASN A 2 4.14 -41.46 56.02
CA ASN A 2 3.72 -40.37 55.09
C ASN A 2 2.25 -40.31 54.63
N LYS A 3 1.30 -40.99 55.28
CA LYS A 3 -0.15 -40.82 54.99
C LYS A 3 -0.86 -39.92 56.01
N LYS A 4 -0.53 -40.07 57.31
CA LYS A 4 -1.00 -39.18 58.38
C LYS A 4 -0.49 -37.75 58.23
N ILE A 5 0.77 -37.56 57.85
CA ILE A 5 1.37 -36.22 57.63
C ILE A 5 0.72 -35.52 56.44
N TYR A 6 0.46 -36.23 55.33
CA TYR A 6 -0.22 -35.68 54.16
C TYR A 6 -1.68 -35.28 54.47
N LEU A 7 -2.41 -36.11 55.22
CA LEU A 7 -3.78 -35.81 55.62
C LEU A 7 -3.85 -34.61 56.59
N VAL A 8 -2.86 -34.51 57.49
CA VAL A 8 -2.70 -33.37 58.40
C VAL A 8 -2.31 -32.11 57.62
N ALA A 9 -1.47 -32.19 56.59
CA ALA A 9 -1.12 -31.07 55.72
C ALA A 9 -2.29 -30.58 54.84
N GLN A 10 -3.13 -31.49 54.33
CA GLN A 10 -4.36 -31.12 53.62
C GLN A 10 -5.39 -30.49 54.56
N LYS A 11 -5.55 -31.03 55.78
CA LYS A 11 -6.41 -30.44 56.80
C LYS A 11 -5.89 -29.07 57.25
N LEU A 12 -4.57 -28.90 57.43
CA LEU A 12 -3.95 -27.61 57.74
C LEU A 12 -4.05 -26.61 56.59
N LYS A 13 -3.99 -27.03 55.31
CA LYS A 13 -4.28 -26.16 54.16
C LYS A 13 -5.74 -25.72 54.13
N ALA A 14 -6.66 -26.63 54.40
CA ALA A 14 -8.09 -26.33 54.47
C ALA A 14 -8.42 -25.43 55.67
N ILE A 15 -7.78 -25.65 56.83
CA ILE A 15 -7.93 -24.87 58.06
C ILE A 15 -7.24 -23.50 57.94
N LEU A 16 -6.05 -23.40 57.33
CA LEU A 16 -5.47 -22.10 56.97
C LEU A 16 -6.41 -21.33 56.04
N PHE A 17 -7.04 -22.02 55.09
CA PHE A 17 -7.99 -21.41 54.16
C PHE A 17 -9.31 -20.96 54.84
N THR A 18 -9.77 -21.62 55.91
CA THR A 18 -10.95 -21.17 56.67
C THR A 18 -10.64 -20.18 57.80
N VAL A 19 -9.46 -20.22 58.40
CA VAL A 19 -9.09 -19.36 59.55
C VAL A 19 -8.62 -17.96 59.11
N PHE A 20 -8.15 -17.80 57.87
CA PHE A 20 -7.70 -16.51 57.32
C PHE A 20 -8.78 -15.66 56.62
N PHE A 21 -10.08 -15.94 56.79
CA PHE A 21 -11.13 -15.29 55.99
C PHE A 21 -12.24 -14.61 56.82
N ASN A 22 -11.87 -13.92 57.90
CA ASN A 22 -12.84 -13.22 58.75
C ASN A 22 -12.29 -11.95 59.44
N ARG A 23 -11.46 -11.13 58.76
CA ARG A 23 -11.18 -9.73 59.17
C ARG A 23 -11.11 -8.78 57.98
N ALA A 24 -11.30 -7.48 58.22
CA ALA A 24 -11.40 -6.43 57.20
C ALA A 24 -10.20 -6.33 56.22
N ASP A 25 -9.03 -6.89 56.58
CA ASP A 25 -7.86 -7.01 55.69
C ASP A 25 -8.04 -8.03 54.55
N ASP A 26 -8.92 -9.02 54.73
CA ASP A 26 -9.17 -10.07 53.72
C ASP A 26 -9.86 -9.50 52.49
N SER A 27 -10.74 -8.50 52.64
CA SER A 27 -11.45 -7.88 51.51
C SER A 27 -10.50 -7.20 50.53
N LYS A 28 -9.44 -6.52 51.01
CA LYS A 28 -8.44 -5.87 50.14
C LYS A 28 -7.59 -6.90 49.39
N ILE A 29 -7.16 -7.97 50.08
CA ILE A 29 -6.37 -9.05 49.49
C ILE A 29 -7.20 -9.83 48.45
N ILE A 30 -8.46 -10.15 48.78
CA ILE A 30 -9.43 -10.76 47.87
C ILE A 30 -9.62 -9.87 46.64
N LEU A 31 -9.83 -8.57 46.85
CA LEU A 31 -10.01 -7.61 45.76
C LEU A 31 -8.76 -7.53 44.85
N ALA A 32 -7.56 -7.52 45.42
CA ALA A 32 -6.31 -7.56 44.67
C ALA A 32 -6.17 -8.88 43.87
N LYS A 33 -6.63 -10.00 44.44
CA LYS A 33 -6.59 -11.30 43.77
C LYS A 33 -7.55 -11.37 42.59
N VAL A 34 -8.81 -10.95 42.74
CA VAL A 34 -9.76 -10.93 41.60
C VAL A 34 -9.39 -9.89 40.55
N LYS A 35 -8.75 -8.78 40.94
CA LYS A 35 -8.23 -7.77 40.00
C LYS A 35 -7.02 -8.25 39.21
N SER A 36 -6.27 -9.23 39.71
CA SER A 36 -5.17 -9.87 38.96
C SER A 36 -5.63 -11.07 38.14
N ASN A 37 -6.61 -11.84 38.64
CA ASN A 37 -7.25 -12.94 37.92
C ASN A 37 -8.73 -13.05 38.30
N GLY A 38 -9.64 -12.66 37.40
CA GLY A 38 -11.08 -12.66 37.64
C GLY A 38 -11.66 -14.04 37.97
N PHE A 39 -11.07 -15.13 37.46
CA PHE A 39 -11.52 -16.49 37.77
C PHE A 39 -11.23 -16.92 39.21
N ALA A 40 -10.40 -16.18 39.96
CA ALA A 40 -10.22 -16.43 41.39
C ALA A 40 -11.54 -16.33 42.18
N LEU A 41 -12.58 -15.71 41.59
CA LEU A 41 -13.93 -15.65 42.15
C LEU A 41 -14.52 -17.02 42.49
N GLU A 42 -14.16 -18.08 41.76
CA GLU A 42 -14.63 -19.45 42.01
C GLU A 42 -14.33 -19.94 43.44
N HIS A 43 -13.22 -19.49 44.03
CA HIS A 43 -12.77 -19.93 45.35
C HIS A 43 -13.29 -19.04 46.49
N ILE A 44 -14.05 -17.99 46.18
CA ILE A 44 -14.56 -17.02 47.15
C ILE A 44 -15.98 -17.43 47.55
N LYS A 45 -16.15 -17.81 48.83
CA LYS A 45 -17.46 -18.21 49.37
C LYS A 45 -18.40 -17.02 49.56
N ASN A 46 -17.93 -15.96 50.22
CA ASN A 46 -18.72 -14.77 50.54
C ASN A 46 -18.48 -13.69 49.48
N GLN A 47 -19.28 -13.71 48.41
CA GLN A 47 -19.14 -12.79 47.29
C GLN A 47 -19.95 -11.52 47.55
N THR A 48 -19.29 -10.36 47.62
CA THR A 48 -19.96 -9.05 47.63
C THR A 48 -20.10 -8.51 46.20
N PRO A 49 -21.04 -7.58 45.94
CA PRO A 49 -21.15 -6.93 44.63
C PRO A 49 -19.85 -6.28 44.15
N THR A 50 -19.09 -5.67 45.07
CA THR A 50 -17.79 -5.03 44.75
C THR A 50 -16.72 -6.02 44.29
N ILE A 51 -16.65 -7.21 44.92
CA ILE A 51 -15.73 -8.28 44.53
C ILE A 51 -16.16 -8.86 43.17
N CYS A 52 -17.46 -9.11 42.98
CA CYS A 52 -18.00 -9.63 41.72
C CYS A 52 -17.73 -8.65 40.56
N LEU A 53 -18.02 -7.37 40.74
CA LEU A 53 -17.75 -6.32 39.76
C LEU A 53 -16.27 -6.22 39.42
N ALA A 54 -15.38 -6.30 40.40
CA ALA A 54 -13.94 -6.30 40.17
C ALA A 54 -13.48 -7.52 39.35
N ALA A 55 -14.03 -8.71 39.64
CA ALA A 55 -13.74 -9.95 38.93
C ALA A 55 -14.21 -9.88 37.47
N VAL A 56 -15.48 -9.54 37.24
CA VAL A 56 -16.04 -9.49 35.86
C VAL A 56 -15.48 -8.33 35.04
N LYS A 57 -15.06 -7.24 35.68
CA LYS A 57 -14.35 -6.14 35.01
C LYS A 57 -12.96 -6.57 34.55
N GLN A 58 -12.29 -7.44 35.31
CA GLN A 58 -10.99 -8.00 34.92
C GLN A 58 -11.15 -9.02 33.79
N ASN A 59 -12.14 -9.91 33.89
CA ASN A 59 -12.50 -10.87 32.84
C ASN A 59 -14.01 -11.14 32.85
N GLY A 60 -14.71 -10.71 31.80
CA GLY A 60 -16.17 -10.86 31.69
C GLY A 60 -16.66 -12.30 31.85
N GLN A 61 -15.86 -13.31 31.49
CA GLN A 61 -16.23 -14.72 31.65
C GLN A 61 -16.26 -15.19 33.10
N ALA A 62 -15.66 -14.44 34.04
CA ALA A 62 -15.76 -14.73 35.47
C ALA A 62 -17.21 -14.71 35.99
N LEU A 63 -18.15 -14.16 35.21
CA LEU A 63 -19.59 -14.19 35.48
C LEU A 63 -20.12 -15.61 35.78
N GLN A 64 -19.51 -16.65 35.20
CA GLN A 64 -19.89 -18.04 35.46
C GLN A 64 -19.77 -18.45 36.95
N HIS A 65 -18.89 -17.78 37.70
CA HIS A 65 -18.66 -18.05 39.13
C HIS A 65 -19.42 -17.11 40.06
N VAL A 66 -20.17 -16.13 39.51
CA VAL A 66 -20.98 -15.21 40.31
C VAL A 66 -22.20 -15.95 40.86
N GLN A 67 -22.34 -15.96 42.18
CA GLN A 67 -23.48 -16.60 42.86
C GLN A 67 -24.77 -15.81 42.66
N MET A 68 -24.73 -14.49 42.91
CA MET A 68 -25.87 -13.59 42.75
C MET A 68 -25.62 -12.61 41.60
N GLN A 69 -26.30 -12.83 40.48
CA GLN A 69 -26.17 -12.00 39.28
C GLN A 69 -27.18 -10.85 39.32
N THR A 70 -26.69 -9.62 39.40
CA THR A 70 -27.48 -8.41 39.16
C THR A 70 -27.25 -7.90 37.75
N ASP A 71 -28.17 -7.11 37.22
CA ASP A 71 -28.06 -6.51 35.88
C ASP A 71 -26.75 -5.73 35.73
N ASP A 72 -26.33 -4.95 36.75
CA ASP A 72 -25.05 -4.24 36.75
C ASP A 72 -23.83 -5.16 36.59
N ILE A 73 -23.82 -6.31 37.30
CA ILE A 73 -22.72 -7.28 37.20
C ILE A 73 -22.73 -7.94 35.82
N CYS A 74 -23.91 -8.30 35.31
CA CYS A 74 -24.07 -8.89 33.99
C CYS A 74 -23.65 -7.91 32.87
N LEU A 75 -24.08 -6.65 32.95
CA LEU A 75 -23.71 -5.60 32.00
C LEU A 75 -22.22 -5.28 32.06
N MET A 76 -21.62 -5.24 33.26
CA MET A 76 -20.17 -5.08 33.41
C MET A 76 -19.41 -6.25 32.79
N ALA A 77 -19.88 -7.48 33.01
CA ALA A 77 -19.30 -8.68 32.41
C ALA A 77 -19.38 -8.64 30.87
N ILE A 78 -20.55 -8.28 30.33
CA ILE A 78 -20.78 -8.12 28.89
C ILE A 78 -19.88 -7.02 28.32
N LYS A 79 -19.73 -5.88 29.01
CA LYS A 79 -18.83 -4.81 28.59
C LYS A 79 -17.38 -5.31 28.44
N GLY A 80 -16.93 -6.23 29.29
CA GLY A 80 -15.64 -6.89 29.16
C GLY A 80 -15.59 -8.00 28.10
N SER A 81 -16.69 -8.73 27.90
CA SER A 81 -16.84 -9.78 26.88
C SER A 81 -18.31 -10.09 26.59
N SER A 82 -18.79 -9.76 25.39
CA SER A 82 -20.16 -10.07 24.94
C SER A 82 -20.55 -11.54 25.07
N TYR A 83 -19.58 -12.45 24.94
CA TYR A 83 -19.82 -13.89 25.11
C TYR A 83 -20.03 -14.32 26.57
N ALA A 84 -19.86 -13.42 27.54
CA ALA A 84 -20.32 -13.64 28.92
C ALA A 84 -21.84 -13.83 29.00
N LEU A 85 -22.60 -13.41 27.98
CA LEU A 85 -24.04 -13.66 27.89
C LEU A 85 -24.42 -15.14 28.09
N GLN A 86 -23.55 -16.07 27.69
CA GLN A 86 -23.78 -17.51 27.89
C GLN A 86 -23.89 -17.93 29.36
N PHE A 87 -23.37 -17.12 30.29
CA PHE A 87 -23.39 -17.37 31.72
C PHE A 87 -24.46 -16.56 32.47
N VAL A 88 -25.21 -15.70 31.77
CA VAL A 88 -26.30 -14.92 32.36
C VAL A 88 -27.50 -15.85 32.59
N ARG A 89 -27.93 -15.99 33.85
CA ARG A 89 -29.07 -16.86 34.20
C ARG A 89 -30.41 -16.23 33.86
N GLN A 90 -30.54 -14.92 34.05
CA GLN A 90 -31.76 -14.16 33.76
C GLN A 90 -31.45 -13.09 32.71
N GLN A 91 -31.88 -13.34 31.47
CA GLN A 91 -31.60 -12.47 30.34
C GLN A 91 -32.68 -11.40 30.19
N THR A 92 -32.34 -10.15 30.53
CA THR A 92 -33.21 -8.99 30.23
C THR A 92 -32.98 -8.50 28.80
N PRO A 93 -33.96 -7.78 28.19
CA PRO A 93 -33.78 -7.18 26.87
C PRO A 93 -32.56 -6.26 26.78
N GLU A 94 -32.27 -5.50 27.85
CA GLU A 94 -31.12 -4.59 27.92
C GLU A 94 -29.78 -5.34 27.89
N ILE A 95 -29.64 -6.39 28.71
CA ILE A 95 -28.45 -7.26 28.75
C ILE A 95 -28.23 -7.90 27.37
N CYS A 96 -29.28 -8.48 26.78
CA CYS A 96 -29.19 -9.09 25.46
C CYS A 96 -28.79 -8.08 24.38
N LEU A 97 -29.41 -6.90 24.40
CA LEU A 97 -29.15 -5.84 23.44
C LEU A 97 -27.71 -5.31 23.56
N ALA A 98 -27.22 -5.11 24.78
CA ALA A 98 -25.83 -4.73 25.04
C ALA A 98 -24.85 -5.75 24.47
N ALA A 99 -25.11 -7.05 24.66
CA ALA A 99 -24.26 -8.11 24.15
C ALA A 99 -24.23 -8.17 22.61
N VAL A 100 -25.40 -8.11 21.94
CA VAL A 100 -25.46 -8.18 20.46
C VAL A 100 -24.93 -6.92 19.79
N ASN A 101 -25.11 -5.74 20.40
CA ASN A 101 -24.55 -4.48 19.90
C ASN A 101 -23.03 -4.46 20.00
N GLN A 102 -22.46 -5.08 21.05
CA GLN A 102 -21.01 -5.21 21.15
C GLN A 102 -20.47 -6.24 20.14
N HIS A 103 -21.11 -7.40 20.02
CA HIS A 103 -20.72 -8.42 19.06
C HIS A 103 -21.94 -9.21 18.55
N GLY A 104 -22.26 -9.11 17.25
CA GLY A 104 -23.49 -9.67 16.68
C GLY A 104 -23.62 -11.19 16.88
N PHE A 105 -22.51 -11.94 16.93
CA PHE A 105 -22.55 -13.39 17.21
C PHE A 105 -22.97 -13.75 18.64
N ALA A 106 -23.00 -12.80 19.57
CA ALA A 106 -23.56 -13.04 20.91
C ALA A 106 -25.03 -13.47 20.84
N LEU A 107 -25.74 -13.20 19.73
CA LEU A 107 -27.09 -13.69 19.47
C LEU A 107 -27.24 -15.21 19.65
N ARG A 108 -26.17 -15.99 19.45
CA ARG A 108 -26.15 -17.44 19.67
C ARG A 108 -26.47 -17.85 21.11
N TYR A 109 -26.26 -16.95 22.07
CA TYR A 109 -26.49 -17.18 23.50
C TYR A 109 -27.79 -16.55 23.99
N VAL A 110 -28.51 -15.80 23.14
CA VAL A 110 -29.83 -15.26 23.47
C VAL A 110 -30.85 -16.40 23.47
N ILE A 111 -31.51 -16.61 24.61
CA ILE A 111 -32.53 -17.65 24.78
C ILE A 111 -33.77 -17.32 23.93
N ASN A 112 -34.31 -16.11 24.16
CA ASN A 112 -35.52 -15.60 23.51
C ASN A 112 -35.16 -14.53 22.48
N GLN A 113 -35.02 -14.94 21.22
CA GLN A 113 -34.65 -14.03 20.13
C GLN A 113 -35.87 -13.24 19.65
N THR A 114 -35.89 -11.94 19.96
CA THR A 114 -36.85 -11.00 19.37
C THR A 114 -36.37 -10.50 18.01
N GLN A 115 -37.28 -10.01 17.18
CA GLN A 115 -36.93 -9.40 15.88
C GLN A 115 -35.95 -8.23 16.07
N GLN A 116 -36.13 -7.41 17.10
CA GLN A 116 -35.23 -6.30 17.43
C GLN A 116 -33.80 -6.79 17.71
N LEU A 117 -33.62 -7.84 18.53
CA LEU A 117 -32.30 -8.41 18.81
C LEU A 117 -31.66 -9.03 17.58
N CYS A 118 -32.45 -9.72 16.75
CA CYS A 118 -31.97 -10.28 15.49
C CYS A 118 -31.50 -9.18 14.53
N LEU A 119 -32.28 -8.11 14.37
CA LEU A 119 -31.93 -6.95 13.53
C LEU A 119 -30.67 -6.25 14.06
N ALA A 120 -30.58 -6.01 15.36
CA ALA A 120 -29.39 -5.43 15.97
C ALA A 120 -28.14 -6.28 15.69
N ALA A 121 -28.23 -7.60 15.87
CA ALA A 121 -27.13 -8.53 15.62
C ALA A 121 -26.67 -8.54 14.15
N VAL A 122 -27.61 -8.62 13.18
CA VAL A 122 -27.25 -8.67 11.76
C VAL A 122 -26.79 -7.32 11.20
N ARG A 123 -27.24 -6.20 11.76
CA ARG A 123 -26.72 -4.86 11.44
C ARG A 123 -25.29 -4.69 11.95
N GLN A 124 -25.00 -5.21 13.15
CA GLN A 124 -23.64 -5.21 13.70
C GLN A 124 -22.69 -6.09 12.86
N ASN A 125 -23.14 -7.30 12.48
CA ASN A 125 -22.40 -8.19 11.58
C ASN A 125 -23.37 -9.09 10.82
N GLY A 126 -23.50 -8.89 9.50
CA GLY A 126 -24.47 -9.64 8.68
C GLY A 126 -24.35 -11.16 8.76
N LEU A 127 -23.17 -11.71 9.08
CA LEU A 127 -23.00 -13.16 9.27
C LEU A 127 -23.70 -13.70 10.52
N ALA A 128 -24.13 -12.83 11.46
CA ALA A 128 -24.88 -13.23 12.64
C ALA A 128 -26.22 -13.88 12.28
N LEU A 129 -26.66 -13.75 11.02
CA LEU A 129 -27.81 -14.46 10.45
C LEU A 129 -27.73 -15.99 10.66
N LEU A 130 -26.52 -16.57 10.72
CA LEU A 130 -26.31 -17.99 11.07
C LEU A 130 -26.97 -18.37 12.41
N HIS A 131 -27.07 -17.44 13.35
CA HIS A 131 -27.61 -17.68 14.69
C HIS A 131 -29.08 -17.26 14.86
N VAL A 132 -29.72 -16.73 13.81
CA VAL A 132 -31.14 -16.37 13.83
C VAL A 132 -31.98 -17.64 13.66
N LYS A 133 -32.76 -17.99 14.70
CA LYS A 133 -33.63 -19.18 14.70
C LYS A 133 -34.81 -19.02 13.73
N ASN A 134 -35.46 -17.86 13.76
CA ASN A 134 -36.65 -17.55 12.97
C ASN A 134 -36.35 -16.41 11.99
N GLN A 135 -35.91 -16.76 10.78
CA GLN A 135 -35.60 -15.78 9.74
C GLN A 135 -36.88 -15.24 9.09
N ASN A 136 -36.92 -13.93 8.85
CA ASN A 136 -37.92 -13.27 8.01
C ASN A 136 -37.24 -12.41 6.95
N SER A 137 -38.01 -11.90 5.99
CA SER A 137 -37.47 -11.13 4.86
C SER A 137 -36.69 -9.88 5.30
N GLU A 138 -37.13 -9.19 6.34
CA GLU A 138 -36.46 -7.98 6.83
C GLU A 138 -35.10 -8.28 7.44
N ILE A 139 -35.02 -9.30 8.31
CA ILE A 139 -33.76 -9.74 8.93
C ILE A 139 -32.77 -10.22 7.85
N CYS A 140 -33.24 -11.04 6.91
CA CYS A 140 -32.39 -11.52 5.81
C CYS A 140 -31.89 -10.38 4.93
N LEU A 141 -32.76 -9.42 4.58
CA LEU A 141 -32.39 -8.27 3.75
C LEU A 141 -31.37 -7.39 4.47
N SER A 142 -31.62 -7.06 5.74
CA SER A 142 -30.68 -6.29 6.56
C SER A 142 -29.32 -6.99 6.67
N ALA A 143 -29.31 -8.32 6.84
CA ALA A 143 -28.07 -9.10 6.93
C ALA A 143 -27.24 -9.01 5.64
N VAL A 144 -27.85 -9.22 4.47
CA VAL A 144 -27.12 -9.21 3.19
C VAL A 144 -26.68 -7.80 2.77
N GLN A 145 -27.43 -6.76 3.17
CA GLN A 145 -27.05 -5.36 2.94
C GLN A 145 -25.82 -4.95 3.75
N HIS A 146 -25.62 -5.53 4.94
CA HIS A 146 -24.42 -5.26 5.74
C HIS A 146 -23.27 -6.21 5.36
N ARG A 147 -23.58 -7.41 4.85
CA ARG A 147 -22.58 -8.39 4.39
C ARG A 147 -23.18 -9.34 3.37
N GLY A 148 -22.85 -9.18 2.08
CA GLY A 148 -23.42 -9.97 0.99
C GLY A 148 -23.28 -11.48 1.20
N ASP A 149 -22.16 -11.92 1.77
CA ASP A 149 -21.87 -13.34 2.06
C ASP A 149 -22.82 -13.98 3.08
N ALA A 150 -23.58 -13.17 3.83
CA ALA A 150 -24.66 -13.65 4.69
C ALA A 150 -25.73 -14.42 3.90
N LEU A 151 -25.82 -14.22 2.57
CA LEU A 151 -26.71 -14.96 1.67
C LEU A 151 -26.54 -16.49 1.79
N ARG A 152 -25.34 -16.96 2.18
CA ARG A 152 -25.08 -18.38 2.40
C ARG A 152 -25.96 -18.98 3.52
N TYR A 153 -26.36 -18.16 4.51
CA TYR A 153 -27.18 -18.56 5.66
C TYR A 153 -28.67 -18.25 5.51
N VAL A 154 -29.08 -17.58 4.42
CA VAL A 154 -30.49 -17.33 4.13
C VAL A 154 -31.18 -18.65 3.76
N ILE A 155 -32.22 -19.01 4.50
CA ILE A 155 -33.01 -20.23 4.24
C ILE A 155 -33.84 -20.08 2.96
N LYS A 156 -34.67 -19.02 2.89
CA LYS A 156 -35.51 -18.70 1.73
C LYS A 156 -34.91 -17.55 0.91
N ARG A 157 -34.14 -17.91 -0.11
CA ARG A 157 -33.46 -16.96 -1.00
C ARG A 157 -34.44 -16.45 -2.06
N THR A 158 -35.04 -15.29 -1.82
CA THR A 158 -35.89 -14.60 -2.82
C THR A 158 -35.02 -13.80 -3.79
N PRO A 159 -35.51 -13.49 -5.00
CA PRO A 159 -34.77 -12.66 -5.96
C PRO A 159 -34.33 -11.30 -5.38
N ILE A 160 -35.16 -10.67 -4.53
CA ILE A 160 -34.86 -9.39 -3.87
C ILE A 160 -33.67 -9.53 -2.92
N ILE A 161 -33.65 -10.57 -2.08
CA ILE A 161 -32.54 -10.82 -1.15
C ILE A 161 -31.25 -11.17 -1.92
N CYS A 162 -31.36 -11.99 -2.97
CA CYS A 162 -30.22 -12.31 -3.82
C CYS A 162 -29.66 -11.07 -4.52
N LEU A 163 -30.53 -10.21 -5.07
CA LEU A 163 -30.11 -8.97 -5.73
C LEU A 163 -29.40 -8.03 -4.76
N ALA A 164 -29.96 -7.81 -3.57
CA ALA A 164 -29.33 -6.99 -2.54
C ALA A 164 -27.95 -7.54 -2.11
N ALA A 165 -27.82 -8.87 -1.99
CA ALA A 165 -26.56 -9.50 -1.65
C ALA A 165 -25.47 -9.28 -2.73
N VAL A 166 -25.81 -9.46 -4.01
CA VAL A 166 -24.83 -9.29 -5.11
C VAL A 166 -24.49 -7.84 -5.38
N GLN A 167 -25.41 -6.91 -5.12
CA GLN A 167 -25.14 -5.47 -5.18
C GLN A 167 -24.17 -5.04 -4.07
N GLN A 168 -24.25 -5.66 -2.90
CA GLN A 168 -23.30 -5.43 -1.81
C GLN A 168 -21.93 -6.04 -2.11
N ASN A 169 -21.91 -7.30 -2.57
CA ASN A 169 -20.70 -8.02 -2.95
C ASN A 169 -21.01 -8.96 -4.13
N GLY A 170 -20.47 -8.66 -5.32
CA GLY A 170 -20.71 -9.46 -6.53
C GLY A 170 -20.35 -10.94 -6.36
N ASP A 171 -19.36 -11.26 -5.53
CA ASP A 171 -18.92 -12.64 -5.27
C ASP A 171 -19.95 -13.47 -4.50
N SER A 172 -20.94 -12.83 -3.86
CA SER A 172 -22.07 -13.50 -3.21
C SER A 172 -22.98 -14.21 -4.22
N LEU A 173 -22.81 -13.96 -5.54
CA LEU A 173 -23.47 -14.70 -6.63
C LEU A 173 -23.26 -16.21 -6.51
N ARG A 174 -22.13 -16.66 -5.92
CA ARG A 174 -21.85 -18.08 -5.67
C ARG A 174 -22.90 -18.77 -4.80
N TYR A 175 -23.61 -18.01 -3.97
CA TYR A 175 -24.67 -18.51 -3.06
C TYR A 175 -26.08 -18.39 -3.64
N VAL A 176 -26.23 -17.78 -4.82
CA VAL A 176 -27.51 -17.69 -5.54
C VAL A 176 -27.78 -19.03 -6.23
N ARG A 177 -28.97 -19.61 -6.03
CA ARG A 177 -29.40 -20.84 -6.72
C ARG A 177 -29.87 -20.52 -8.13
N ASP A 178 -30.87 -19.65 -8.25
CA ASP A 178 -31.47 -19.25 -9.52
C ASP A 178 -30.87 -17.93 -9.98
N GLN A 179 -29.91 -18.02 -10.90
CA GLN A 179 -29.19 -16.87 -11.43
C GLN A 179 -29.91 -16.30 -12.64
N SER A 180 -30.80 -15.33 -12.41
CA SER A 180 -31.42 -14.58 -13.52
C SER A 180 -30.40 -13.63 -14.17
N PRO A 181 -30.61 -13.24 -15.45
CA PRO A 181 -29.74 -12.25 -16.10
C PRO A 181 -29.58 -10.97 -15.29
N VAL A 182 -30.66 -10.48 -14.65
CA VAL A 182 -30.62 -9.27 -13.80
C VAL A 182 -29.67 -9.44 -12.62
N ILE A 183 -29.70 -10.59 -11.93
CA ILE A 183 -28.82 -10.86 -10.78
C ILE A 183 -27.36 -11.03 -11.25
N CYS A 184 -27.13 -11.73 -12.37
CA CYS A 184 -25.79 -11.88 -12.95
C CYS A 184 -25.20 -10.52 -13.35
N LEU A 185 -25.97 -9.69 -14.04
CA LEU A 185 -25.53 -8.36 -14.46
C LEU A 185 -25.27 -7.47 -13.25
N ALA A 186 -26.11 -7.50 -12.22
CA ALA A 186 -25.87 -6.76 -10.97
C ALA A 186 -24.55 -7.20 -10.29
N ALA A 187 -24.26 -8.51 -10.26
CA ALA A 187 -23.00 -9.01 -9.73
C ALA A 187 -21.78 -8.54 -10.53
N ILE A 188 -21.88 -8.53 -11.87
CA ILE A 188 -20.81 -8.05 -12.78
C ILE A 188 -20.61 -6.54 -12.65
N GLN A 189 -21.70 -5.79 -12.56
CA GLN A 189 -21.68 -4.35 -12.31
C GLN A 189 -20.99 -4.02 -10.99
N GLN A 190 -21.03 -4.91 -9.99
CA GLN A 190 -20.20 -4.78 -8.81
C GLN A 190 -18.74 -5.22 -9.05
N SER A 191 -18.52 -6.41 -9.62
CA SER A 191 -17.17 -6.90 -9.96
C SER A 191 -17.19 -7.83 -11.18
N SER A 192 -16.44 -7.51 -12.22
CA SER A 192 -16.33 -8.36 -13.42
C SER A 192 -15.80 -9.76 -13.10
N ASN A 193 -14.97 -9.88 -12.05
CA ASN A 193 -14.48 -11.17 -11.57
C ASN A 193 -15.59 -12.10 -11.06
N SER A 194 -16.77 -11.58 -10.73
CA SER A 194 -17.93 -12.39 -10.34
C SER A 194 -18.47 -13.24 -11.49
N LEU A 195 -18.07 -12.98 -12.74
CA LEU A 195 -18.34 -13.84 -13.90
C LEU A 195 -17.93 -15.30 -13.65
N ARG A 196 -16.89 -15.54 -12.83
CA ARG A 196 -16.46 -16.91 -12.44
C ARG A 196 -17.56 -17.71 -11.74
N PHE A 197 -18.52 -17.04 -11.09
CA PHE A 197 -19.64 -17.68 -10.39
C PHE A 197 -20.92 -17.78 -11.23
N VAL A 198 -20.94 -17.20 -12.43
CA VAL A 198 -22.07 -17.33 -13.36
C VAL A 198 -22.11 -18.77 -13.91
N ARG A 199 -23.21 -19.48 -13.68
CA ARG A 199 -23.39 -20.86 -14.16
C ARG A 199 -23.70 -20.91 -15.66
N SER A 200 -24.71 -20.14 -16.09
CA SER A 200 -25.07 -20.01 -17.50
C SER A 200 -24.58 -18.67 -18.03
N LYS A 201 -23.48 -18.71 -18.76
CA LYS A 201 -22.81 -17.53 -19.31
C LYS A 201 -23.42 -17.19 -20.68
N SER A 202 -24.50 -16.41 -20.71
CA SER A 202 -25.03 -15.91 -21.98
C SER A 202 -24.05 -14.91 -22.61
N ILE A 203 -24.16 -14.71 -23.93
CA ILE A 203 -23.32 -13.76 -24.68
C ILE A 203 -23.40 -12.36 -24.05
N ALA A 204 -24.62 -11.87 -23.77
CA ALA A 204 -24.82 -10.55 -23.16
C ALA A 204 -24.13 -10.39 -21.79
N VAL A 205 -24.16 -11.43 -20.95
CA VAL A 205 -23.51 -11.41 -19.62
C VAL A 205 -21.99 -11.43 -19.76
N CYS A 206 -21.46 -12.21 -20.71
CA CYS A 206 -20.03 -12.22 -21.03
C CYS A 206 -19.55 -10.85 -21.54
N LEU A 207 -20.23 -10.28 -22.55
CA LEU A 207 -19.86 -9.00 -23.12
C LEU A 207 -19.89 -7.88 -22.07
N ALA A 208 -20.94 -7.81 -21.25
CA ALA A 208 -21.02 -6.83 -20.16
C ALA A 208 -19.86 -6.95 -19.15
N ALA A 209 -19.35 -8.17 -18.91
CA ALA A 209 -18.18 -8.37 -18.05
C ALA A 209 -16.88 -7.93 -18.74
N LEU A 210 -16.73 -8.22 -20.03
CA LEU A 210 -15.54 -7.91 -20.83
C LEU A 210 -15.40 -6.42 -21.11
N GLU A 211 -16.50 -5.72 -21.36
CA GLU A 211 -16.53 -4.25 -21.50
C GLU A 211 -16.00 -3.53 -20.25
N LYS A 212 -16.24 -4.11 -19.07
CA LYS A 212 -15.78 -3.57 -17.79
C LYS A 212 -14.35 -4.00 -17.45
N ASP A 213 -13.99 -5.25 -17.72
CA ASP A 213 -12.65 -5.80 -17.50
C ASP A 213 -12.38 -6.94 -18.49
N GLY A 214 -11.56 -6.67 -19.51
CA GLY A 214 -11.20 -7.62 -20.55
C GLY A 214 -10.51 -8.88 -20.01
N THR A 215 -9.88 -8.82 -18.83
CA THR A 215 -9.27 -10.01 -18.22
C THR A 215 -10.30 -11.04 -17.74
N ALA A 216 -11.58 -10.66 -17.65
CA ALA A 216 -12.67 -11.58 -17.36
C ALA A 216 -12.81 -12.69 -18.42
N LEU A 217 -12.21 -12.52 -19.61
CA LEU A 217 -12.12 -13.54 -20.65
C LEU A 217 -11.55 -14.89 -20.13
N ARG A 218 -10.70 -14.85 -19.10
CA ARG A 218 -10.15 -16.04 -18.43
C ARG A 218 -11.22 -16.98 -17.85
N TYR A 219 -12.40 -16.45 -17.53
CA TYR A 219 -13.52 -17.22 -16.97
C TYR A 219 -14.50 -17.73 -18.03
N ILE A 220 -14.27 -17.42 -19.30
CA ILE A 220 -15.13 -17.78 -20.42
C ILE A 220 -14.55 -19.03 -21.11
N ALA A 221 -15.35 -20.10 -21.17
CA ALA A 221 -14.95 -21.36 -21.79
C ALA A 221 -15.21 -21.35 -23.30
N PHE A 222 -16.38 -20.88 -23.74
CA PHE A 222 -16.73 -20.70 -25.16
C PHE A 222 -16.42 -19.25 -25.56
N GLN A 223 -15.57 -19.03 -26.55
CA GLN A 223 -15.17 -17.67 -26.97
C GLN A 223 -15.64 -17.41 -28.39
N THR A 224 -16.23 -16.23 -28.63
CA THR A 224 -16.53 -15.72 -29.96
C THR A 224 -15.50 -14.66 -30.35
N THR A 225 -15.35 -14.40 -31.65
CA THR A 225 -14.48 -13.32 -32.15
C THR A 225 -14.84 -11.98 -31.53
N GLU A 226 -16.14 -11.68 -31.42
CA GLU A 226 -16.64 -10.46 -30.77
C GLU A 226 -16.17 -10.36 -29.32
N MET A 227 -16.33 -11.41 -28.51
CA MET A 227 -15.84 -11.42 -27.12
C MET A 227 -14.34 -11.20 -27.03
N CYS A 228 -13.56 -11.87 -27.88
CA CYS A 228 -12.11 -11.70 -27.89
C CYS A 228 -11.72 -10.27 -28.28
N LEU A 229 -12.33 -9.69 -29.32
CA LEU A 229 -12.10 -8.30 -29.73
C LEU A 229 -12.46 -7.31 -28.63
N THR A 230 -13.65 -7.42 -28.02
CA THR A 230 -14.07 -6.59 -26.88
C THR A 230 -13.09 -6.69 -25.71
N ALA A 231 -12.62 -7.90 -25.40
CA ALA A 231 -11.67 -8.12 -24.31
C ALA A 231 -10.33 -7.44 -24.57
N VAL A 232 -9.74 -7.64 -25.75
CA VAL A 232 -8.41 -7.09 -26.07
C VAL A 232 -8.45 -5.59 -26.38
N SER A 233 -9.57 -5.07 -26.89
CA SER A 233 -9.74 -3.62 -27.05
C SER A 233 -9.83 -2.91 -25.70
N GLN A 234 -10.44 -3.55 -24.70
CA GLN A 234 -10.52 -3.01 -23.34
C GLN A 234 -9.17 -3.14 -22.61
N ASN A 235 -8.50 -4.29 -22.75
CA ASN A 235 -7.18 -4.54 -22.18
C ASN A 235 -6.37 -5.46 -23.10
N GLY A 236 -5.38 -4.91 -23.80
CA GLY A 236 -4.55 -5.68 -24.74
C GLY A 236 -3.92 -6.94 -24.17
N LEU A 237 -3.61 -6.97 -22.86
CA LEU A 237 -3.05 -8.15 -22.19
C LEU A 237 -4.05 -9.30 -22.03
N ALA A 238 -5.35 -9.05 -22.26
CA ALA A 238 -6.36 -10.11 -22.30
C ALA A 238 -6.12 -11.12 -23.43
N LEU A 239 -5.26 -10.79 -24.41
CA LEU A 239 -4.83 -11.71 -25.47
C LEU A 239 -4.28 -13.03 -24.90
N GLN A 240 -3.67 -13.00 -23.71
CA GLN A 240 -3.17 -14.20 -23.01
C GLN A 240 -4.26 -15.24 -22.69
N TYR A 241 -5.54 -14.82 -22.66
CA TYR A 241 -6.69 -15.66 -22.34
C TYR A 241 -7.47 -16.12 -23.58
N VAL A 242 -7.04 -15.70 -24.78
CA VAL A 242 -7.65 -16.12 -26.05
C VAL A 242 -7.29 -17.57 -26.31
N LYS A 243 -8.31 -18.40 -26.56
CA LYS A 243 -8.21 -19.84 -26.84
C LYS A 243 -8.49 -20.18 -28.30
N LEU A 244 -9.14 -19.28 -29.02
CA LEU A 244 -9.36 -19.39 -30.46
C LEU A 244 -8.11 -19.04 -31.26
N GLU A 245 -8.12 -19.36 -32.55
CA GLU A 245 -7.03 -19.00 -33.46
C GLU A 245 -6.86 -17.49 -33.52
N GLN A 246 -5.63 -17.01 -33.32
CA GLN A 246 -5.33 -15.59 -33.32
C GLN A 246 -5.30 -15.05 -34.75
N THR A 247 -6.30 -14.24 -35.10
CA THR A 247 -6.29 -13.49 -36.35
C THR A 247 -5.38 -12.27 -36.26
N GLU A 248 -4.90 -11.79 -37.41
CA GLU A 248 -4.06 -10.59 -37.46
C GLU A 248 -4.78 -9.36 -36.89
N ASP A 249 -6.06 -9.18 -37.20
CA ASP A 249 -6.89 -8.09 -36.66
C ASP A 249 -7.00 -8.14 -35.12
N LEU A 250 -7.19 -9.33 -34.54
CA LEU A 250 -7.24 -9.51 -33.09
C LEU A 250 -5.90 -9.15 -32.44
N CYS A 251 -4.79 -9.63 -33.02
CA CYS A 251 -3.44 -9.32 -32.54
C CYS A 251 -3.13 -7.82 -32.65
N LEU A 252 -3.46 -7.20 -33.78
CA LEU A 252 -3.28 -5.75 -34.00
C LEU A 252 -4.09 -4.94 -33.01
N THR A 253 -5.36 -5.30 -32.78
CA THR A 253 -6.20 -4.64 -31.77
C THR A 253 -5.59 -4.75 -30.37
N ALA A 254 -5.10 -5.94 -30.00
CA ALA A 254 -4.47 -6.16 -28.70
C ALA A 254 -3.19 -5.33 -28.51
N VAL A 255 -2.27 -5.32 -29.49
CA VAL A 255 -1.01 -4.59 -29.35
C VAL A 255 -1.18 -3.08 -29.46
N LYS A 256 -2.19 -2.61 -30.20
CA LYS A 256 -2.55 -1.18 -30.23
C LYS A 256 -3.14 -0.73 -28.88
N ALA A 257 -3.88 -1.58 -28.18
CA ALA A 257 -4.36 -1.30 -26.83
C ALA A 257 -3.24 -1.38 -25.78
N ASN A 258 -2.33 -2.36 -25.89
CA ASN A 258 -1.15 -2.48 -25.04
C ASN A 258 0.00 -3.18 -25.79
N GLY A 259 1.09 -2.46 -26.08
CA GLY A 259 2.20 -2.99 -26.87
C GLY A 259 2.88 -4.21 -26.27
N LEU A 260 2.82 -4.38 -24.94
CA LEU A 260 3.34 -5.57 -24.26
C LEU A 260 2.52 -6.83 -24.53
N ALA A 261 1.31 -6.71 -25.10
CA ALA A 261 0.52 -7.85 -25.55
C ALA A 261 1.23 -8.67 -26.64
N LEU A 262 2.26 -8.10 -27.31
CA LEU A 262 3.12 -8.82 -28.24
C LEU A 262 3.68 -10.12 -27.63
N ALA A 263 3.90 -10.16 -26.31
CA ALA A 263 4.32 -11.35 -25.59
C ALA A 263 3.43 -12.58 -25.85
N PHE A 264 2.14 -12.36 -26.06
CA PHE A 264 1.12 -13.40 -26.22
C PHE A 264 0.72 -13.64 -27.68
N VAL A 265 1.30 -12.91 -28.63
CA VAL A 265 1.07 -13.12 -30.06
C VAL A 265 1.83 -14.37 -30.52
N ILE A 266 1.13 -15.32 -31.13
CA ILE A 266 1.72 -16.56 -31.65
C ILE A 266 2.53 -16.26 -32.92
N ASN A 267 1.89 -15.65 -33.92
CA ASN A 267 2.54 -15.29 -35.19
C ASN A 267 2.84 -13.79 -35.25
N LYS A 268 4.11 -13.41 -35.05
CA LYS A 268 4.55 -12.01 -34.94
C LYS A 268 4.94 -11.44 -36.30
N THR A 269 3.94 -11.03 -37.08
CA THR A 269 4.17 -10.36 -38.37
C THR A 269 4.91 -9.03 -38.19
N SER A 270 5.56 -8.54 -39.25
CA SER A 270 6.26 -7.25 -39.21
C SER A 270 5.32 -6.10 -38.82
N GLU A 271 4.06 -6.16 -39.27
CA GLU A 271 3.06 -5.13 -38.96
C GLU A 271 2.67 -5.15 -37.48
N ILE A 272 2.43 -6.33 -36.89
CA ILE A 272 2.14 -6.48 -35.46
C ILE A 272 3.32 -6.00 -34.61
N CYS A 273 4.54 -6.41 -34.97
CA CYS A 273 5.77 -5.96 -34.29
C CYS A 273 5.88 -4.42 -34.34
N GLN A 274 5.70 -3.81 -35.51
CA GLN A 274 5.77 -2.37 -35.67
C GLN A 274 4.69 -1.64 -34.86
N ALA A 275 3.44 -2.11 -34.90
CA ALA A 275 2.35 -1.53 -34.13
C ALA A 275 2.61 -1.60 -32.63
N SER A 276 3.10 -2.74 -32.14
CA SER A 276 3.39 -2.96 -30.72
C SER A 276 4.51 -2.07 -30.19
N VAL A 277 5.61 -1.95 -30.96
CA VAL A 277 6.77 -1.14 -30.62
C VAL A 277 6.46 0.35 -30.70
N ALA A 278 5.66 0.76 -31.69
CA ALA A 278 5.19 2.15 -31.80
C ALA A 278 4.31 2.55 -30.61
N GLN A 279 3.54 1.61 -30.05
CA GLN A 279 2.73 1.84 -28.85
C GLN A 279 3.59 1.86 -27.58
N ASN A 280 4.53 0.91 -27.44
CA ASN A 280 5.44 0.80 -26.30
C ASN A 280 6.80 0.25 -26.77
N GLY A 281 7.85 1.06 -26.71
CA GLY A 281 9.20 0.72 -27.17
C GLY A 281 9.80 -0.48 -26.45
N ILE A 282 9.41 -0.74 -25.19
CA ILE A 282 9.84 -1.92 -24.42
C ILE A 282 9.27 -3.22 -25.01
N ALA A 283 8.23 -3.17 -25.83
CA ALA A 283 7.72 -4.34 -26.56
C ALA A 283 8.79 -4.97 -27.48
N LEU A 284 9.85 -4.23 -27.84
CA LEU A 284 10.98 -4.74 -28.62
C LEU A 284 11.58 -6.02 -28.00
N LYS A 285 11.52 -6.19 -26.68
CA LYS A 285 11.99 -7.40 -25.98
C LYS A 285 11.27 -8.69 -26.40
N TYR A 286 10.09 -8.59 -27.02
CA TYR A 286 9.31 -9.72 -27.50
C TYR A 286 9.43 -9.93 -29.02
N VAL A 287 10.20 -9.08 -29.71
CA VAL A 287 10.50 -9.21 -31.14
C VAL A 287 11.70 -10.12 -31.31
N LEU A 288 11.58 -11.13 -32.18
CA LEU A 288 12.70 -12.01 -32.53
C LEU A 288 13.82 -11.21 -33.20
N ASP A 289 15.07 -11.56 -32.90
CA ASP A 289 16.28 -10.89 -33.42
C ASP A 289 16.26 -10.73 -34.95
N ILE A 290 15.77 -11.74 -35.67
CA ILE A 290 15.66 -11.73 -37.14
C ILE A 290 14.69 -10.67 -37.68
N HIS A 291 13.78 -10.16 -36.85
CA HIS A 291 12.81 -9.13 -37.21
C HIS A 291 13.19 -7.73 -36.68
N GLN A 292 14.30 -7.60 -35.95
CA GLN A 292 14.83 -6.32 -35.51
C GLN A 292 15.53 -5.59 -36.65
N THR A 293 14.75 -4.84 -37.44
CA THR A 293 15.31 -3.90 -38.42
C THR A 293 15.78 -2.62 -37.74
N GLU A 294 16.77 -1.93 -38.33
CA GLU A 294 17.23 -0.64 -37.80
C GLU A 294 16.07 0.35 -37.64
N ARG A 295 15.13 0.38 -38.60
CA ARG A 295 13.92 1.20 -38.53
C ARG A 295 13.07 0.88 -37.31
N LEU A 296 12.82 -0.40 -37.02
CA LEU A 296 12.02 -0.81 -35.86
C LEU A 296 12.73 -0.45 -34.54
N CYS A 297 14.04 -0.69 -34.45
CA CYS A 297 14.84 -0.32 -33.28
C CYS A 297 14.83 1.20 -33.04
N LEU A 298 14.94 2.01 -34.11
CA LEU A 298 14.82 3.47 -34.02
C LEU A 298 13.45 3.90 -33.47
N VAL A 299 12.37 3.28 -33.94
CA VAL A 299 11.03 3.54 -33.40
C VAL A 299 10.97 3.18 -31.90
N ALA A 300 11.52 2.02 -31.52
CA ALA A 300 11.53 1.57 -30.11
C ALA A 300 12.23 2.57 -29.19
N VAL A 301 13.48 2.96 -29.52
CA VAL A 301 14.27 3.86 -28.68
C VAL A 301 13.75 5.30 -28.70
N SER A 302 13.10 5.72 -29.80
CA SER A 302 12.42 7.02 -29.86
C SER A 302 11.22 7.10 -28.94
N GLN A 303 10.52 5.98 -28.74
CA GLN A 303 9.38 5.88 -27.83
C GLN A 303 9.84 5.77 -26.38
N ASN A 304 10.87 4.95 -26.13
CA ASN A 304 11.47 4.74 -24.80
C ASN A 304 12.96 4.36 -24.94
N GLY A 305 13.87 5.23 -24.50
CA GLY A 305 15.32 5.06 -24.62
C GLY A 305 15.85 3.81 -23.92
N LEU A 306 15.18 3.36 -22.86
CA LEU A 306 15.50 2.09 -22.18
C LEU A 306 15.25 0.86 -23.06
N ALA A 307 14.53 0.99 -24.19
CA ALA A 307 14.39 -0.09 -25.16
C ALA A 307 15.74 -0.50 -25.78
N LEU A 308 16.78 0.35 -25.67
CA LEU A 308 18.13 0.07 -26.16
C LEU A 308 18.68 -1.27 -25.65
N ARG A 309 18.36 -1.65 -24.41
CA ARG A 309 18.78 -2.93 -23.81
C ARG A 309 18.30 -4.17 -24.56
N TYR A 310 17.28 -4.02 -25.40
CA TYR A 310 16.70 -5.12 -26.19
C TYR A 310 17.12 -5.07 -27.66
N VAL A 311 17.94 -4.09 -28.05
CA VAL A 311 18.47 -3.96 -29.42
C VAL A 311 19.64 -4.92 -29.59
N VAL A 312 19.51 -5.85 -30.53
CA VAL A 312 20.56 -6.85 -30.82
C VAL A 312 21.76 -6.24 -31.52
N LYS A 313 21.51 -5.36 -32.50
CA LYS A 313 22.56 -4.68 -33.28
C LYS A 313 22.48 -3.18 -33.04
N GLN A 314 23.37 -2.67 -32.20
CA GLN A 314 23.49 -1.26 -31.89
C GLN A 314 24.23 -0.52 -33.00
N THR A 315 23.56 0.43 -33.65
CA THR A 315 24.19 1.38 -34.59
C THR A 315 24.42 2.71 -33.88
N PRO A 316 25.41 3.53 -34.30
CA PRO A 316 25.63 4.85 -33.71
C PRO A 316 24.36 5.72 -33.69
N LYS A 317 23.53 5.59 -34.74
CA LYS A 317 22.26 6.30 -34.85
C LYS A 317 21.24 5.86 -33.80
N ILE A 318 21.11 4.56 -33.54
CA ILE A 318 20.21 4.03 -32.51
C ILE A 318 20.67 4.48 -31.12
N CYS A 319 21.96 4.31 -30.80
CA CYS A 319 22.50 4.66 -29.49
C CYS A 319 22.42 6.16 -29.21
N LEU A 320 22.72 7.00 -30.21
CA LEU A 320 22.58 8.45 -30.08
C LEU A 320 21.13 8.87 -29.82
N LEU A 321 20.18 8.28 -30.56
CA LEU A 321 18.76 8.57 -30.38
C LEU A 321 18.25 8.10 -29.02
N ALA A 322 18.67 6.93 -28.56
CA ALA A 322 18.33 6.41 -27.24
C ALA A 322 18.87 7.32 -26.12
N ALA A 323 20.16 7.68 -26.20
CA ALA A 323 20.82 8.56 -25.24
C ALA A 323 20.18 9.95 -25.17
N ALA A 324 19.78 10.50 -26.31
CA ALA A 324 19.06 11.77 -26.37
C ALA A 324 17.64 11.69 -25.80
N GLN A 325 17.02 10.51 -25.78
CA GLN A 325 15.69 10.29 -25.22
C GLN A 325 15.74 10.06 -23.70
N ASP A 326 16.64 9.20 -23.23
CA ASP A 326 16.85 8.85 -21.81
C ASP A 326 18.35 8.61 -21.54
N GLY A 327 18.99 9.54 -20.84
CA GLY A 327 20.42 9.48 -20.55
C GLY A 327 20.83 8.28 -19.68
N THR A 328 19.88 7.66 -18.96
CA THR A 328 20.19 6.47 -18.14
C THR A 328 20.44 5.22 -19.00
N CYS A 329 20.09 5.24 -20.29
CA CYS A 329 20.34 4.12 -21.19
C CYS A 329 21.83 3.90 -21.50
N LEU A 330 22.74 4.79 -21.10
CA LEU A 330 24.19 4.62 -21.33
C LEU A 330 24.73 3.30 -20.77
N ILE A 331 24.15 2.80 -19.68
CA ILE A 331 24.53 1.51 -19.10
C ILE A 331 24.32 0.33 -20.08
N ASP A 332 23.40 0.50 -21.03
CA ASP A 332 23.03 -0.50 -22.03
C ASP A 332 23.80 -0.30 -23.36
N VAL A 333 24.64 0.73 -23.50
CA VAL A 333 25.44 1.02 -24.71
C VAL A 333 26.71 0.15 -24.74
N ILE A 334 26.92 -0.60 -25.84
CA ILE A 334 28.10 -1.47 -25.98
C ILE A 334 29.38 -0.65 -26.21
N GLU A 335 29.32 0.32 -27.13
CA GLU A 335 30.44 1.21 -27.47
C GLU A 335 30.11 2.66 -27.13
N LEU A 336 30.69 3.15 -26.04
CA LEU A 336 30.54 4.54 -25.63
C LEU A 336 31.33 5.45 -26.58
N THR A 337 30.60 6.30 -27.30
CA THR A 337 31.18 7.35 -28.14
C THR A 337 30.97 8.71 -27.49
N HIS A 338 31.83 9.66 -27.81
CA HIS A 338 31.71 11.03 -27.33
C HIS A 338 30.31 11.61 -27.61
N ALA A 339 29.75 11.37 -28.81
CA ALA A 339 28.43 11.87 -29.19
C ALA A 339 27.30 11.32 -28.30
N ASN A 340 27.31 10.01 -28.02
CA ASN A 340 26.26 9.39 -27.20
C ASN A 340 26.39 9.82 -25.73
N CYS A 341 27.62 9.89 -25.20
CA CYS A 341 27.89 10.37 -23.85
C CYS A 341 27.43 11.83 -23.68
N LEU A 342 27.76 12.71 -24.62
CA LEU A 342 27.35 14.11 -24.59
C LEU A 342 25.83 14.25 -24.65
N ALA A 343 25.16 13.52 -25.56
CA ALA A 343 23.70 13.55 -25.67
C ALA A 343 23.00 13.06 -24.40
N ALA A 344 23.46 11.96 -23.80
CA ALA A 344 22.93 11.42 -22.56
C ALA A 344 23.10 12.38 -21.39
N VAL A 345 24.29 12.98 -21.24
CA VAL A 345 24.58 13.94 -20.16
C VAL A 345 23.78 15.23 -20.33
N GLN A 346 23.55 15.68 -21.57
CA GLN A 346 22.67 16.82 -21.86
C GLN A 346 21.21 16.54 -21.48
N GLN A 347 20.77 15.28 -21.59
CA GLN A 347 19.43 14.85 -21.19
C GLN A 347 19.33 14.67 -19.66
N ASN A 348 20.31 14.00 -19.04
CA ASN A 348 20.40 13.76 -17.60
C ASN A 348 21.86 13.77 -17.13
N TYR A 349 22.25 14.77 -16.33
CA TYR A 349 23.60 14.93 -15.82
C TYR A 349 24.11 13.72 -15.03
N GLN A 350 23.22 12.93 -14.43
CA GLN A 350 23.59 11.73 -13.69
C GLN A 350 24.20 10.66 -14.59
N ALA A 351 23.92 10.68 -15.90
CA ALA A 351 24.55 9.80 -16.88
C ALA A 351 26.08 9.95 -16.91
N LEU A 352 26.63 11.05 -16.39
CA LEU A 352 28.08 11.27 -16.24
C LEU A 352 28.77 10.16 -15.43
N ILE A 353 28.03 9.44 -14.57
CA ILE A 353 28.55 8.31 -13.80
C ILE A 353 29.05 7.16 -14.70
N GLU A 354 28.39 6.94 -15.84
CA GLU A 354 28.73 5.88 -16.80
C GLU A 354 29.81 6.34 -17.80
N VAL A 355 30.16 7.63 -17.83
CA VAL A 355 31.14 8.18 -18.79
C VAL A 355 32.56 7.95 -18.29
N ALA A 356 33.30 7.07 -18.99
CA ALA A 356 34.68 6.76 -18.67
C ALA A 356 35.64 7.93 -18.94
N ASP A 357 35.51 8.58 -20.10
CA ASP A 357 36.31 9.74 -20.51
C ASP A 357 35.49 11.03 -20.38
N GLN A 358 35.66 11.72 -19.26
CA GLN A 358 34.94 12.94 -18.92
C GLN A 358 35.61 14.15 -19.59
N THR A 359 35.39 14.32 -20.90
CA THR A 359 35.91 15.48 -21.64
C THR A 359 35.35 16.79 -21.08
N LEU A 360 36.08 17.89 -21.32
CA LEU A 360 35.75 19.21 -20.76
C LEU A 360 34.32 19.64 -21.11
N ASP A 361 33.91 19.45 -22.36
CA ASP A 361 32.60 19.82 -22.87
C ASP A 361 31.46 18.94 -22.32
N ILE A 362 31.68 17.63 -22.11
CA ILE A 362 30.73 16.74 -21.42
C ILE A 362 30.56 17.18 -19.95
N CYS A 363 31.67 17.43 -19.24
CA CYS A 363 31.63 17.96 -17.89
C CYS A 363 30.90 19.30 -17.81
N GLN A 364 31.15 20.17 -18.79
CA GLN A 364 30.49 21.46 -18.87
C GLN A 364 28.98 21.30 -19.14
N ALA A 365 28.58 20.38 -20.01
CA ALA A 365 27.17 20.08 -20.25
C ALA A 365 26.47 19.61 -18.96
N ALA A 366 27.10 18.72 -18.19
CA ALA A 366 26.55 18.22 -16.92
C ALA A 366 26.34 19.36 -15.90
N VAL A 367 27.37 20.20 -15.69
CA VAL A 367 27.33 21.30 -14.72
C VAL A 367 26.34 22.39 -15.11
N ARG A 368 26.21 22.68 -16.42
CA ARG A 368 25.18 23.62 -16.92
C ARG A 368 23.77 23.13 -16.62
N GLN A 369 23.55 21.82 -16.64
CA GLN A 369 22.25 21.26 -16.30
C GLN A 369 22.01 21.28 -14.78
N ASN A 370 23.00 20.86 -14.00
CA ASN A 370 22.92 20.86 -12.53
C ASN A 370 24.32 20.94 -11.91
N SER A 371 24.53 21.89 -11.00
CA SER A 371 25.82 22.06 -10.33
C SER A 371 26.24 20.89 -9.43
N LEU A 372 25.28 20.06 -8.99
CA LEU A 372 25.55 18.80 -8.29
C LEU A 372 26.37 17.82 -9.12
N ALA A 373 26.43 17.99 -10.45
CA ALA A 373 27.30 17.22 -11.33
C ALA A 373 28.78 17.29 -10.92
N LEU A 374 29.21 18.33 -10.20
CA LEU A 374 30.57 18.42 -9.63
C LEU A 374 30.97 17.22 -8.77
N LEU A 375 30.00 16.57 -8.11
CA LEU A 375 30.22 15.36 -7.32
C LEU A 375 30.59 14.15 -8.17
N LEU A 376 30.19 14.15 -9.45
CA LEU A 376 30.44 13.06 -10.39
C LEU A 376 31.69 13.30 -11.25
N ILE A 377 32.24 14.53 -11.23
CA ILE A 377 33.42 14.91 -12.02
C ILE A 377 34.70 14.47 -11.32
N ARG A 378 35.51 13.65 -12.00
CA ARG A 378 36.78 13.12 -11.46
C ARG A 378 37.85 14.18 -11.35
N VAL A 379 37.95 15.07 -12.34
CA VAL A 379 38.95 16.14 -12.40
C VAL A 379 38.25 17.49 -12.50
N GLN A 380 38.18 18.20 -11.38
CA GLN A 380 37.58 19.53 -11.28
C GLN A 380 38.59 20.59 -11.74
N THR A 381 38.56 20.93 -13.03
CA THR A 381 39.36 22.04 -13.57
C THR A 381 38.83 23.39 -13.10
N GLU A 382 39.69 24.40 -13.09
CA GLU A 382 39.30 25.78 -12.71
C GLU A 382 38.12 26.30 -13.55
N ASN A 383 38.12 26.02 -14.86
CA ASN A 383 37.04 26.39 -15.77
C ASN A 383 35.69 25.77 -15.36
N ILE A 384 35.67 24.49 -15.00
CA ILE A 384 34.46 23.77 -14.55
C ILE A 384 33.98 24.36 -13.22
N CYS A 385 34.88 24.54 -12.26
CA CYS A 385 34.58 25.13 -10.95
C CYS A 385 34.01 26.54 -11.05
N HIS A 386 34.64 27.38 -11.87
CA HIS A 386 34.20 28.75 -12.13
C HIS A 386 32.82 28.78 -12.78
N MET A 387 32.54 27.87 -13.72
CA MET A 387 31.23 27.73 -14.33
C MET A 387 30.17 27.23 -13.32
N ALA A 388 30.50 26.25 -12.47
CA ALA A 388 29.58 25.76 -11.45
C ALA A 388 29.16 26.86 -10.45
N ILE A 389 30.12 27.68 -10.01
CA ILE A 389 29.85 28.84 -9.13
C ILE A 389 29.01 29.90 -9.86
N LYS A 390 29.17 30.01 -11.19
CA LYS A 390 28.35 30.93 -11.99
C LYS A 390 26.89 30.49 -12.08
N GLU A 391 26.63 29.18 -12.15
CA GLU A 391 25.26 28.64 -12.16
C GLU A 391 24.65 28.68 -10.77
N ASP A 392 25.36 28.16 -9.76
CA ASP A 392 24.94 28.17 -8.36
C ASP A 392 26.13 28.48 -7.43
N PRO A 393 26.13 29.61 -6.72
CA PRO A 393 27.18 29.95 -5.75
C PRO A 393 27.38 28.90 -4.64
N PHE A 394 26.34 28.16 -4.24
CA PHE A 394 26.45 27.13 -3.19
C PHE A 394 27.26 25.91 -3.64
N SER A 395 27.53 25.77 -4.94
CA SER A 395 28.38 24.71 -5.51
C SER A 395 29.80 24.70 -4.96
N ILE A 396 30.28 25.81 -4.36
CA ILE A 396 31.58 25.87 -3.69
C ILE A 396 31.77 24.76 -2.67
N GLN A 397 30.68 24.26 -2.07
CA GLN A 397 30.71 23.18 -1.09
C GLN A 397 31.20 21.84 -1.69
N TYR A 398 30.99 21.64 -3.01
CA TYR A 398 31.36 20.43 -3.75
C TYR A 398 32.73 20.54 -4.44
N ILE A 399 33.37 21.71 -4.39
CA ILE A 399 34.70 21.93 -4.98
C ILE A 399 35.78 21.38 -4.04
N HIS A 400 36.67 20.52 -4.55
CA HIS A 400 37.76 19.93 -3.77
C HIS A 400 38.78 20.98 -3.33
N HIS A 401 39.25 21.81 -4.28
CA HIS A 401 40.23 22.86 -4.02
C HIS A 401 39.61 24.26 -4.17
N GLN A 402 39.26 24.89 -3.05
CA GLN A 402 38.67 26.23 -3.02
C GLN A 402 39.77 27.30 -3.07
N THR A 403 40.06 27.84 -4.26
CA THR A 403 41.00 28.98 -4.39
C THR A 403 40.37 30.26 -3.84
N THR A 404 41.20 31.23 -3.44
CA THR A 404 40.73 32.55 -3.01
C THR A 404 39.84 33.23 -4.06
N GLU A 405 40.18 33.08 -5.34
CA GLU A 405 39.39 33.61 -6.44
C GLU A 405 37.99 33.00 -6.51
N LEU A 406 37.89 31.66 -6.52
CA LEU A 406 36.60 30.95 -6.53
C LEU A 406 35.75 31.31 -5.30
N CYS A 407 36.37 31.40 -4.12
CA CYS A 407 35.70 31.83 -2.89
C CYS A 407 35.17 33.26 -2.99
N LEU A 408 35.99 34.21 -3.44
CA LEU A 408 35.59 35.60 -3.63
C LEU A 408 34.45 35.72 -4.65
N MET A 409 34.52 34.98 -5.75
CA MET A 409 33.45 34.92 -6.73
C MET A 409 32.13 34.42 -6.14
N ALA A 410 32.17 33.33 -5.37
CA ALA A 410 30.97 32.73 -4.79
C ALA A 410 30.31 33.69 -3.78
N VAL A 411 31.08 34.25 -2.84
CA VAL A 411 30.53 35.14 -1.80
C VAL A 411 30.06 36.49 -2.34
N LYS A 412 30.67 36.99 -3.42
CA LYS A 412 30.19 38.20 -4.12
C LYS A 412 28.85 37.99 -4.82
N ARG A 413 28.48 36.74 -5.15
CA ARG A 413 27.16 36.42 -5.69
C ARG A 413 26.14 36.11 -4.61
N ASN A 414 26.54 35.45 -3.54
CA ASN A 414 25.72 35.22 -2.35
C ASN A 414 26.60 35.06 -1.10
N GLY A 415 26.57 36.05 -0.21
CA GLY A 415 27.38 36.07 1.01
C GLY A 415 27.06 34.95 1.99
N ALA A 416 25.83 34.39 1.96
CA ALA A 416 25.46 33.27 2.81
C ALA A 416 26.25 31.97 2.50
N VAL A 417 26.88 31.90 1.33
CA VAL A 417 27.76 30.81 0.93
C VAL A 417 29.01 30.71 1.79
N LEU A 418 29.37 31.79 2.52
CA LEU A 418 30.53 31.82 3.44
C LEU A 418 30.55 30.64 4.42
N GLN A 419 29.39 30.10 4.79
CA GLN A 419 29.27 28.92 5.64
C GLN A 419 29.98 27.67 5.07
N HIS A 420 30.12 27.56 3.75
CA HIS A 420 30.75 26.45 3.03
C HIS A 420 32.19 26.74 2.59
N VAL A 421 32.72 27.94 2.88
CA VAL A 421 34.11 28.30 2.59
C VAL A 421 35.02 27.68 3.66
N ARG A 422 36.07 26.97 3.24
CA ARG A 422 37.04 26.31 4.13
C ARG A 422 38.03 27.30 4.71
N GLN A 423 38.60 28.18 3.88
CA GLN A 423 39.55 29.21 4.29
C GLN A 423 38.92 30.61 4.23
N GLN A 424 38.55 31.14 5.39
CA GLN A 424 37.85 32.42 5.55
C GLN A 424 38.85 33.57 5.77
N THR A 425 39.50 34.05 4.70
CA THR A 425 40.37 35.23 4.79
C THR A 425 39.55 36.50 5.06
N GLN A 426 40.17 37.51 5.67
CA GLN A 426 39.53 38.80 5.95
C GLN A 426 38.88 39.41 4.70
N ALA A 427 39.53 39.31 3.54
CA ALA A 427 38.99 39.79 2.27
C ALA A 427 37.71 39.04 1.83
N ILE A 428 37.68 37.71 1.98
CA ILE A 428 36.50 36.90 1.65
C ILE A 428 35.34 37.21 2.60
N CYS A 429 35.62 37.29 3.91
CA CYS A 429 34.61 37.59 4.93
C CYS A 429 34.01 39.00 4.72
N MET A 430 34.83 40.00 4.47
CA MET A 430 34.37 41.35 4.15
C MET A 430 33.49 41.38 2.90
N ALA A 431 33.90 40.69 1.83
CA ALA A 431 33.12 40.61 0.60
C ALA A 431 31.76 39.90 0.82
N ALA A 432 31.74 38.84 1.63
CA ALA A 432 30.52 38.10 1.97
C ALA A 432 29.55 38.96 2.79
N VAL A 433 30.05 39.64 3.82
CA VAL A 433 29.25 40.50 4.72
C VAL A 433 28.72 41.73 4.00
N ALA A 434 29.52 42.33 3.11
CA ALA A 434 29.08 43.45 2.27
C ALA A 434 27.93 43.07 1.33
N GLN A 435 27.91 41.81 0.84
CA GLN A 435 26.86 41.31 -0.04
C GLN A 435 25.61 40.88 0.75
N THR A 436 25.79 40.07 1.80
CA THR A 436 24.73 39.61 2.70
C THR A 436 25.15 39.91 4.15
N PRO A 437 24.60 40.95 4.80
CA PRO A 437 24.91 41.28 6.19
C PRO A 437 24.85 40.11 7.18
N ASN A 438 23.86 39.22 7.00
CA ASN A 438 23.67 38.04 7.84
C ASN A 438 24.80 37.01 7.71
N ALA A 439 25.67 37.13 6.69
CA ALA A 439 26.84 36.29 6.54
C ALA A 439 27.85 36.46 7.69
N LEU A 440 27.75 37.55 8.45
CA LEU A 440 28.53 37.78 9.66
C LEU A 440 28.41 36.60 10.65
N ASN A 441 27.24 35.94 10.71
CA ASN A 441 26.99 34.78 11.56
C ASN A 441 27.76 33.51 11.14
N TYR A 442 28.34 33.49 9.92
CA TYR A 442 29.08 32.35 9.39
C TYR A 442 30.60 32.50 9.52
N ILE A 443 31.10 33.63 10.05
CA ILE A 443 32.53 33.85 10.29
C ILE A 443 32.97 33.04 11.51
N ARG A 444 34.01 32.20 11.34
CA ARG A 444 34.51 31.31 12.40
C ARG A 444 35.61 31.95 13.26
N ASP A 445 36.38 32.87 12.69
CA ASP A 445 37.47 33.56 13.39
C ASP A 445 36.95 34.81 14.11
N ALA A 446 37.17 34.90 15.42
CA ALA A 446 36.68 35.97 16.27
C ALA A 446 37.29 37.35 15.93
N ASN A 447 38.54 37.39 15.49
CA ASN A 447 39.23 38.63 15.10
C ASN A 447 38.71 39.14 13.75
N VAL A 448 38.46 38.22 12.82
CA VAL A 448 37.85 38.58 11.52
C VAL A 448 36.39 39.01 11.71
N TYR A 449 35.67 38.38 12.64
CA TYR A 449 34.29 38.76 12.99
C TYR A 449 34.21 40.18 13.55
N SER A 450 35.04 40.52 14.55
CA SER A 450 35.05 41.86 15.15
C SER A 450 35.39 42.93 14.10
N PHE A 451 36.41 42.66 13.27
CA PHE A 451 36.78 43.54 12.17
C PHE A 451 35.60 43.77 11.19
N CYS A 452 34.93 42.71 10.72
CA CYS A 452 33.84 42.85 9.77
C CYS A 452 32.61 43.56 10.37
N ARG A 453 32.30 43.29 11.64
CA ARG A 453 31.20 43.94 12.37
C ARG A 453 31.44 45.45 12.55
N ASP A 454 32.67 45.82 12.92
CA ASP A 454 33.01 47.21 13.18
C ASP A 454 33.01 48.02 11.87
N GLN A 455 33.44 47.44 10.74
CA GLN A 455 33.34 48.06 9.42
C GLN A 455 31.88 48.21 8.92
N MET A 456 30.98 47.27 9.24
CA MET A 456 29.56 47.39 8.93
C MET A 456 28.88 48.55 9.67
N ASN A 457 29.27 48.79 10.93
CA ASN A 457 28.72 49.88 11.75
C ASN A 457 29.20 51.28 11.33
N ILE A 458 30.26 51.36 10.53
CA ILE A 458 30.79 52.62 9.98
C ILE A 458 30.08 53.00 8.66
N GLN A 459 29.41 52.05 7.98
CA GLN A 459 28.73 52.24 6.69
C GLN A 459 27.20 52.37 6.78
N ARG A 460 26.62 52.26 7.98
CA ARG A 460 25.22 52.62 8.29
C ARG A 460 25.17 54.02 8.86
#